data_AF-A0A7R9UH76-F1
#
_entry.id   AF-A0A7R9UH76-F1
#
_cell.length_a   1.000
_cell.length_b   1.000
_cell.length_c   1.000
_cell.angle_alpha   90.00
_cell.angle_beta   90.00
_cell.angle_gamma   90.00
#
_symmetry.space_group_name_H-M   'P 1'
#
loop_
_entity.id
_entity.type
_entity.pdbx_description
1 polymer ?
#
loop_
_entity_poly.entity_id
_entity_poly.type
_entity_poly.pdbx_seq_one_letter_code
_entity_poly.pdbx_strand_id
1 'polypeptide(L)'
;FLDSARPWQFGLQDAATPVMEGIINLHHDLMFFLVFIFFFVGVATAWTLVCYNASNRSNFADVSDSSVVHGTVIEIIWTVTPSLILIVVAIPSFALLYSIDEIVDPAMTLKCIGNQWFWAYEYSDYVSGDDVETVAFDSYMVPEDDLSPGELRLLEVDNRIILPSRTHIRV
;
A
#
# COMPACT_ATOMS: atom_id res chain seq x y z
N PHE A 1 21.72 -8.88 3.80
CA PHE A 1 20.65 -8.04 3.23
C PHE A 1 19.39 -8.89 3.25
N LEU A 2 18.57 -8.68 4.28
CA LEU A 2 17.23 -9.26 4.40
C LEU A 2 16.27 -8.10 4.11
N ASP A 3 15.45 -8.24 3.06
CA ASP A 3 14.32 -7.34 2.85
C ASP A 3 13.27 -7.67 3.92
N SER A 4 13.46 -7.08 5.10
CA SER A 4 12.61 -7.28 6.26
C SER A 4 12.24 -5.96 6.89
N ALA A 5 11.20 -5.97 7.73
CA ALA A 5 10.82 -4.80 8.51
C ALA A 5 11.99 -4.35 9.39
N ARG A 6 12.21 -3.03 9.45
CA ARG A 6 13.24 -2.43 10.31
C ARG A 6 12.59 -1.71 11.50
N PRO A 7 13.22 -1.73 12.69
CA PRO A 7 12.69 -1.00 13.83
C PRO A 7 12.64 0.51 13.52
N TRP A 8 11.54 1.17 13.88
CA TRP A 8 11.31 2.60 13.62
C TRP A 8 11.21 2.99 12.14
N GLN A 9 10.96 2.04 11.25
CA GLN A 9 10.72 2.34 9.83
C GLN A 9 9.40 3.08 9.64
N PHE A 10 9.44 4.16 8.87
CA PHE A 10 8.27 4.82 8.31
C PHE A 10 8.17 4.51 6.81
N GLY A 11 6.95 4.35 6.32
CA GLY A 11 6.68 4.02 4.91
C GLY A 11 6.71 2.50 4.64
N LEU A 12 6.75 2.17 3.35
CA LEU A 12 6.74 0.79 2.86
C LEU A 12 8.15 0.17 2.86
N GLN A 13 8.22 -1.14 2.70
CA GLN A 13 9.47 -1.86 2.46
C GLN A 13 10.01 -1.59 1.05
N ASP A 14 11.30 -1.90 0.85
CA ASP A 14 11.96 -1.74 -0.44
C ASP A 14 11.27 -2.62 -1.51
N ALA A 15 11.08 -2.08 -2.71
CA ALA A 15 10.41 -2.80 -3.79
C ALA A 15 11.33 -3.86 -4.42
N ALA A 16 10.84 -5.10 -4.48
CA ALA A 16 11.50 -6.20 -5.18
C ALA A 16 10.82 -6.55 -6.53
N THR A 17 9.69 -5.91 -6.85
CA THR A 17 8.91 -6.16 -8.07
C THR A 17 8.44 -4.85 -8.72
N PRO A 18 8.26 -4.81 -10.06
CA PRO A 18 7.69 -3.64 -10.75
C PRO A 18 6.29 -3.27 -10.23
N VAL A 19 5.50 -4.27 -9.84
CA VAL A 19 4.18 -4.06 -9.21
C VAL A 19 4.32 -3.29 -7.91
N MET A 20 5.26 -3.66 -7.03
CA MET A 20 5.49 -2.97 -5.76
C MET A 20 6.00 -1.54 -5.98
N GLU A 21 6.85 -1.32 -6.99
CA GLU A 21 7.26 0.03 -7.39
C GLU A 21 6.06 0.89 -7.82
N GLY A 22 5.15 0.32 -8.62
CA GLY A 22 3.89 0.96 -8.99
C GLY A 22 3.00 1.28 -7.78
N ILE A 23 2.90 0.37 -6.81
CA ILE A 23 2.16 0.59 -5.55
C ILE A 23 2.77 1.73 -4.75
N ILE A 24 4.10 1.80 -4.63
CA ILE A 24 4.79 2.88 -3.91
C ILE A 24 4.53 4.23 -4.58
N ASN A 25 4.59 4.29 -5.92
CA ASN A 25 4.31 5.51 -6.67
C ASN A 25 2.85 5.97 -6.46
N LEU A 26 1.88 5.06 -6.60
CA LEU A 26 0.48 5.37 -6.34
C LEU A 26 0.26 5.84 -4.90
N HIS A 27 0.90 5.19 -3.92
CA HIS A 27 0.85 5.60 -2.52
C HIS A 27 1.38 7.03 -2.33
N HIS A 28 2.50 7.39 -2.95
CA HIS A 28 3.03 8.76 -2.86
C HIS A 28 2.10 9.80 -3.50
N ASP A 29 1.53 9.51 -4.67
CA ASP A 29 0.56 10.40 -5.33
C ASP A 29 -0.69 10.62 -4.46
N LEU A 30 -1.22 9.54 -3.88
CA LEU A 30 -2.35 9.61 -2.94
C LEU A 30 -2.01 10.43 -1.69
N MET A 31 -0.87 10.14 -1.07
CA MET A 31 -0.43 10.83 0.15
C MET A 31 -0.23 12.32 -0.10
N PHE A 32 0.27 12.72 -1.27
CA PHE A 32 0.39 14.13 -1.63
C PHE A 32 -0.98 14.84 -1.58
N PHE A 33 -2.01 14.31 -2.25
CA PHE A 33 -3.34 14.91 -2.24
C PHE A 33 -3.97 14.90 -0.85
N LEU A 34 -3.85 13.80 -0.10
CA LEU A 34 -4.41 13.68 1.24
C LEU A 34 -3.79 14.68 2.21
N VAL A 35 -2.46 14.80 2.20
CA VAL A 35 -1.74 15.77 3.05
C VAL A 35 -2.12 17.20 2.67
N PHE A 36 -2.21 17.50 1.37
CA PHE A 36 -2.64 18.82 0.90
C PHE A 36 -4.05 19.17 1.40
N ILE A 37 -5.02 18.27 1.23
CA ILE A 37 -6.41 18.47 1.68
C ILE A 37 -6.46 18.62 3.20
N PHE A 38 -5.72 17.77 3.93
CA PHE A 38 -5.64 17.83 5.39
C PHE A 38 -5.18 19.21 5.89
N PHE A 39 -4.07 19.73 5.35
CA PHE A 39 -3.57 21.05 5.73
C PHE A 39 -4.49 22.18 5.27
N PHE A 40 -5.07 22.09 4.08
CA PHE A 40 -6.03 23.09 3.59
C PHE A 40 -7.24 23.22 4.53
N VAL A 41 -7.87 22.10 4.89
CA VAL A 41 -9.01 22.06 5.81
C VAL A 41 -8.60 22.49 7.22
N GLY A 42 -7.42 22.04 7.68
CA GLY A 42 -6.86 22.40 8.98
C GLY A 42 -6.65 23.90 9.12
N VAL A 43 -6.03 24.55 8.12
CA VAL A 43 -5.82 26.01 8.09
C VAL A 43 -7.15 26.75 8.00
N ALA A 44 -8.07 26.32 7.13
CA ALA A 44 -9.38 26.96 6.99
C ALA A 44 -10.17 26.93 8.32
N THR A 45 -10.15 25.80 9.02
CA THR A 45 -10.82 25.64 10.32
C THR A 45 -10.13 26.45 11.42
N ALA A 46 -8.80 26.44 11.47
CA ALA A 46 -8.06 27.25 12.43
C ALA A 46 -8.30 28.75 12.20
N TRP A 47 -8.35 29.18 10.94
CA TRP A 47 -8.63 30.56 10.55
C TRP A 47 -10.02 31.02 10.99
N THR A 48 -11.07 30.23 10.72
CA THR A 48 -12.44 30.58 11.14
C THR A 48 -12.55 30.69 12.66
N LEU A 49 -11.91 29.78 13.40
CA LEU A 49 -11.87 29.82 14.87
C LEU A 49 -11.14 31.06 15.39
N VAL A 50 -9.99 31.43 14.82
CA VAL A 50 -9.23 32.61 15.23
C VAL A 50 -10.01 33.89 14.93
N CYS A 51 -10.58 34.03 13.74
CA CYS A 51 -11.37 35.19 13.35
C CYS A 51 -12.61 35.36 14.24
N TYR A 52 -13.33 34.26 14.54
CA TYR A 52 -14.49 34.30 15.42
C TYR A 52 -14.11 34.70 16.84
N ASN A 53 -13.06 34.09 17.41
CA ASN A 53 -12.60 34.42 18.76
C ASN A 53 -12.05 35.85 18.88
N ALA A 54 -11.33 36.35 17.86
CA ALA A 54 -10.84 37.72 17.83
C ALA A 54 -11.99 38.73 17.77
N SER A 55 -13.00 38.46 16.92
CA SER A 55 -14.21 39.28 16.82
C SER A 55 -15.01 39.33 18.12
N ASN A 56 -15.02 38.25 18.92
CA ASN A 56 -15.72 38.22 20.20
C ASN A 56 -14.97 39.00 21.31
N ARG A 57 -13.66 39.29 21.11
CA ARG A 57 -12.77 39.87 22.12
C ARG A 57 -12.54 41.37 21.93
N SER A 58 -12.50 41.84 20.69
CA SER A 58 -12.67 43.27 20.39
C SER A 58 -14.17 43.56 20.37
N ASN A 59 -14.65 44.60 21.07
CA ASN A 59 -15.98 45.19 20.85
C ASN A 59 -16.05 45.85 19.44
N PHE A 60 -15.57 45.17 18.40
CA PHE A 60 -15.71 45.53 17.01
C PHE A 60 -17.14 45.16 16.62
N ALA A 61 -18.04 46.03 17.05
CA ALA A 61 -19.44 46.06 16.68
C ALA A 61 -19.56 46.37 15.18
N ASP A 62 -19.19 45.42 14.32
CA ASP A 62 -19.71 45.32 12.96
C ASP A 62 -19.39 43.99 12.25
N VAL A 63 -19.27 42.87 12.96
CA VAL A 63 -19.60 41.59 12.31
C VAL A 63 -21.11 41.46 12.42
N SER A 64 -21.80 42.30 11.65
CA SER A 64 -23.23 42.17 11.40
C SER A 64 -23.49 40.71 11.08
N ASP A 65 -24.34 40.06 11.87
CA ASP A 65 -24.82 38.70 11.67
C ASP A 65 -25.21 38.55 10.19
N SER A 66 -24.27 38.06 9.38
CA SER A 66 -24.47 38.04 7.94
C SER A 66 -25.50 36.95 7.74
N SER A 67 -26.76 37.34 7.52
CA SER A 67 -27.89 36.46 7.28
C SER A 67 -27.78 35.77 5.90
N VAL A 68 -26.58 35.33 5.54
CA VAL A 68 -26.23 34.60 4.33
C VAL A 68 -26.44 33.13 4.66
N VAL A 69 -27.61 32.63 4.28
CA VAL A 69 -28.01 31.25 4.54
C VAL A 69 -27.58 30.33 3.39
N HIS A 70 -27.32 30.87 2.19
CA HIS A 70 -26.98 30.08 1.01
C HIS A 70 -25.93 30.76 0.14
N GLY A 71 -25.04 29.95 -0.45
CA GLY A 71 -24.01 30.39 -1.38
C GLY A 71 -23.86 29.39 -2.53
N THR A 72 -24.75 29.44 -3.52
CA THR A 72 -24.77 28.48 -4.65
C THR A 72 -23.41 28.36 -5.35
N VAL A 73 -22.71 29.48 -5.54
CA VAL A 73 -21.44 29.51 -6.27
C VAL A 73 -20.35 28.75 -5.51
N ILE A 74 -20.24 28.93 -4.18
CA ILE A 74 -19.22 28.22 -3.39
C ILE A 74 -19.56 26.74 -3.25
N GLU A 75 -20.85 26.40 -3.19
CA GLU A 75 -21.34 25.02 -3.21
C GLU A 75 -20.93 24.27 -4.49
N ILE A 76 -21.05 24.91 -5.64
CA ILE A 76 -20.61 24.34 -6.92
C ILE A 76 -19.09 24.14 -6.91
N ILE A 77 -18.31 25.14 -6.46
CA ILE A 77 -16.84 25.07 -6.44
C ILE A 77 -16.35 23.92 -5.57
N TRP A 78 -16.85 23.79 -4.34
CA TRP A 78 -16.41 22.72 -3.43
C TRP A 78 -16.94 21.34 -3.79
N THR A 79 -17.93 21.22 -4.69
CA THR A 79 -18.44 19.92 -5.15
C THR A 79 -17.65 19.44 -6.37
N VAL A 80 -17.36 20.36 -7.29
CA VAL A 80 -16.60 20.05 -8.51
C VAL A 80 -15.12 19.80 -8.19
N THR A 81 -14.52 20.59 -7.30
CA THR A 81 -13.07 20.49 -7.01
C THR A 81 -12.66 19.10 -6.49
N PRO A 82 -13.31 18.51 -5.47
CA PRO A 82 -12.98 17.15 -5.02
C PRO A 82 -13.25 16.09 -6.09
N SER A 83 -14.29 16.26 -6.89
CA SER A 83 -14.61 15.33 -7.99
C SER A 83 -13.48 15.29 -9.03
N LEU A 84 -12.91 16.45 -9.38
CA LEU A 84 -11.76 16.53 -10.29
C LEU A 84 -10.50 15.90 -9.69
N ILE A 85 -10.23 16.12 -8.40
CA ILE A 85 -9.10 15.49 -7.71
C ILE A 85 -9.21 13.96 -7.78
N LEU A 86 -10.40 13.41 -7.53
CA LEU A 86 -10.63 11.96 -7.61
C LEU A 86 -10.40 11.40 -9.01
N ILE A 87 -10.80 12.12 -10.05
CA ILE A 87 -10.56 11.70 -11.45
C ILE A 87 -9.04 11.64 -11.74
N VAL A 88 -8.28 12.63 -11.30
CA VAL A 88 -6.81 12.67 -11.51
C VAL A 88 -6.13 11.49 -10.83
N VAL A 89 -6.54 11.17 -9.59
CA VAL A 89 -6.03 10.03 -8.84
C VAL A 89 -6.43 8.67 -9.44
N ALA A 90 -7.63 8.59 -10.02
CA ALA A 90 -8.14 7.34 -10.59
C ALA A 90 -7.35 6.87 -11.82
N ILE A 91 -6.79 7.79 -12.61
CA ILE A 91 -6.04 7.44 -13.84
C ILE A 91 -4.82 6.53 -13.55
N PRO A 92 -3.84 6.92 -12.71
CA PRO A 92 -2.71 6.04 -12.40
C PRO A 92 -3.15 4.78 -11.64
N SER A 93 -4.20 4.87 -10.82
CA SER A 93 -4.75 3.71 -10.10
C SER A 93 -5.29 2.64 -11.05
N PHE A 94 -6.05 3.02 -12.08
CA PHE A 94 -6.57 2.06 -13.06
C PHE A 94 -5.44 1.52 -13.94
N ALA A 95 -4.50 2.37 -14.35
CA ALA A 95 -3.33 1.91 -15.10
C ALA A 95 -2.58 0.80 -14.34
N LEU A 96 -2.29 1.02 -13.05
CA LEU A 96 -1.64 0.03 -12.20
C LEU A 96 -2.47 -1.25 -12.05
N LEU A 97 -3.78 -1.13 -11.84
CA LEU A 97 -4.67 -2.28 -11.70
C LEU A 97 -4.61 -3.20 -12.92
N TYR A 98 -4.63 -2.64 -14.12
CA TYR A 98 -4.51 -3.43 -15.34
C TYR A 98 -3.11 -4.02 -15.54
N SER A 99 -2.06 -3.32 -15.10
CA SER A 99 -0.68 -3.86 -15.15
C SER A 99 -0.48 -5.07 -14.22
N ILE A 100 -1.21 -5.14 -13.11
CA ILE A 100 -1.14 -6.28 -12.17
C ILE A 100 -1.83 -7.51 -12.74
N ASP A 101 -2.89 -7.31 -13.53
CA ASP A 101 -3.67 -8.40 -14.14
C ASP A 101 -3.04 -8.96 -15.42
N GLU A 102 -1.97 -8.32 -15.93
CA GLU A 102 -1.29 -8.78 -17.14
C GLU A 102 -0.52 -10.08 -16.89
N ILE A 103 -1.04 -11.18 -17.45
CA ILE A 103 -0.40 -12.50 -17.39
C ILE A 103 0.68 -12.56 -18.47
N VAL A 104 1.94 -12.44 -18.05
CA VAL A 104 3.11 -12.70 -18.89
C VAL A 104 3.40 -14.21 -18.89
N ASP A 105 3.87 -14.76 -20.02
CA ASP A 105 4.32 -16.14 -20.10
C ASP A 105 5.38 -16.43 -19.01
N PRO A 106 5.08 -17.32 -18.03
CA PRO A 106 5.98 -17.57 -16.92
C PRO A 106 7.13 -18.49 -17.34
N ALA A 107 8.32 -18.23 -16.82
CA ALA A 107 9.48 -19.11 -16.97
C ALA A 107 9.44 -20.30 -16.00
N MET A 108 8.68 -20.19 -14.90
CA MET A 108 8.51 -21.21 -13.88
C MET A 108 7.16 -21.05 -13.19
N THR A 109 6.55 -22.18 -12.82
CA THR A 109 5.34 -22.28 -12.00
C THR A 109 5.68 -22.91 -10.66
N LEU A 110 5.34 -22.19 -9.59
CA LEU A 110 5.37 -22.67 -8.22
C LEU A 110 3.94 -22.82 -7.75
N LYS A 111 3.57 -23.98 -7.22
CA LYS A 111 2.25 -24.18 -6.61
C LYS A 111 2.37 -24.05 -5.10
N CYS A 112 1.64 -23.09 -4.52
CA CYS A 112 1.59 -22.89 -3.07
C CYS A 112 0.31 -23.50 -2.48
N ILE A 113 0.47 -24.40 -1.51
CA ILE A 113 -0.64 -25.04 -0.80
C ILE A 113 -0.62 -24.58 0.66
N GLY A 114 -1.69 -23.92 1.08
CA GLY A 114 -1.87 -23.52 2.48
C GLY A 114 -2.51 -24.63 3.30
N ASN A 115 -1.79 -25.17 4.27
CA ASN A 115 -2.28 -26.15 5.23
C ASN A 115 -2.55 -25.49 6.60
N GLN A 116 -3.15 -26.23 7.54
CA GLN A 116 -3.35 -25.69 8.89
C GLN A 116 -1.98 -25.50 9.58
N TRP A 117 -1.60 -24.22 9.66
CA TRP A 117 -0.38 -23.67 10.29
C TRP A 117 0.96 -23.94 9.59
N PHE A 118 0.97 -24.33 8.32
CA PHE A 118 2.19 -24.42 7.51
C PHE A 118 1.89 -24.31 6.01
N TRP A 119 2.93 -24.16 5.20
CA TRP A 119 2.83 -24.07 3.75
C TRP A 119 3.54 -25.25 3.10
N ALA A 120 2.99 -25.77 1.99
CA ALA A 120 3.65 -26.74 1.14
C ALA A 120 3.85 -26.15 -0.26
N TYR A 121 5.01 -26.41 -0.84
CA TYR A 121 5.40 -25.87 -2.14
C TYR A 121 5.72 -27.00 -3.12
N GLU A 122 5.24 -26.88 -4.36
CA GLU A 122 5.48 -27.84 -5.43
C GLU A 122 5.97 -27.10 -6.69
N TYR A 123 7.15 -27.47 -7.19
CA TYR A 123 7.64 -26.99 -8.48
C TYR A 123 7.08 -27.88 -9.60
N SER A 124 5.94 -27.47 -10.17
CA SER A 124 5.15 -28.29 -11.10
C SER A 124 5.83 -28.54 -12.45
N ASP A 125 6.73 -27.65 -12.86
CA ASP A 125 7.29 -27.66 -14.22
C ASP A 125 8.48 -28.62 -14.37
N TYR A 126 9.02 -29.13 -13.26
CA TYR A 126 10.18 -30.02 -13.25
C TYR A 126 9.74 -31.44 -12.87
N VAL A 127 9.45 -32.25 -13.89
CA VAL A 127 9.33 -33.70 -13.77
C VAL A 127 10.63 -34.31 -14.30
N SER A 128 11.39 -34.96 -13.43
CA SER A 128 12.54 -35.77 -13.84
C SER A 128 12.01 -37.10 -14.41
N GLY A 129 12.61 -37.62 -15.49
CA GLY A 129 12.04 -38.73 -16.29
C GLY A 129 11.75 -40.03 -15.52
N ASP A 130 10.85 -40.85 -16.11
CA ASP A 130 10.32 -42.19 -15.75
C ASP A 130 9.91 -42.49 -14.29
N ASP A 131 10.40 -41.77 -13.28
CA ASP A 131 9.96 -41.80 -11.89
C ASP A 131 9.44 -40.41 -11.48
N VAL A 132 8.11 -40.32 -11.40
CA VAL A 132 7.32 -39.09 -11.29
C VAL A 132 7.38 -38.51 -9.87
N GLU A 133 8.46 -37.80 -9.54
CA GLU A 133 8.47 -36.94 -8.36
C GLU A 133 8.75 -35.49 -8.75
N THR A 134 7.73 -34.64 -8.60
CA THR A 134 7.90 -33.19 -8.61
C THR A 134 8.66 -32.78 -7.36
N VAL A 135 9.52 -31.76 -7.47
CA VAL A 135 10.20 -31.24 -6.28
C VAL A 135 9.15 -30.59 -5.39
N ALA A 136 8.85 -31.22 -4.25
CA ALA A 136 7.85 -30.77 -3.28
C ALA A 136 8.41 -30.82 -1.86
N PHE A 137 8.08 -29.83 -1.05
CA PHE A 137 8.51 -29.75 0.35
C PHE A 137 7.53 -28.92 1.20
N ASP A 138 7.54 -29.22 2.50
CA ASP A 138 6.79 -28.47 3.52
C ASP A 138 7.68 -27.40 4.17
N SER A 139 7.09 -26.28 4.54
CA SER A 139 7.74 -25.13 5.16
C SER A 139 7.04 -24.77 6.47
N TYR A 140 7.74 -24.98 7.58
CA TYR A 140 7.30 -24.73 8.95
C TYR A 140 8.06 -23.56 9.56
N MET A 141 7.39 -22.86 10.49
CA MET A 141 8.02 -21.82 11.29
C MET A 141 9.02 -22.43 12.29
N VAL A 142 10.24 -21.87 12.34
CA VAL A 142 11.27 -22.33 13.28
C VAL A 142 10.91 -21.88 14.71
N PRO A 143 10.88 -22.78 15.71
CA PRO A 143 10.67 -22.43 17.11
C PRO A 143 11.74 -21.48 17.65
N GLU A 144 11.40 -20.64 18.65
CA GLU A 144 12.34 -19.64 19.19
C GLU A 144 13.62 -20.25 19.78
N ASP A 145 13.54 -21.48 20.31
CA ASP A 145 14.67 -22.20 20.89
C ASP A 145 15.67 -22.73 19.83
N ASP A 146 15.22 -22.89 18.58
CA ASP A 146 16.01 -23.42 17.45
C ASP A 146 16.56 -22.30 16.54
N LEU A 147 16.28 -21.03 16.85
CA LEU A 147 16.73 -19.88 16.04
C LEU A 147 18.23 -19.59 16.22
N SER A 148 18.90 -19.34 15.09
CA SER A 148 20.28 -18.88 15.04
C SER A 148 20.40 -17.41 15.45
N PRO A 149 21.53 -16.97 16.06
CA PRO A 149 21.78 -15.55 16.30
C PRO A 149 21.71 -14.74 14.99
N GLY A 150 20.75 -13.81 14.92
CA GLY A 150 20.53 -12.94 13.76
C GLY A 150 19.30 -13.30 12.91
N GLU A 151 18.64 -14.42 13.17
CA GLU A 151 17.40 -14.79 12.50
C GLU A 151 16.18 -14.05 13.05
N LEU A 152 15.12 -14.00 12.25
CA LEU A 152 13.91 -13.25 12.55
C LEU A 152 12.87 -14.12 13.27
N ARG A 153 12.53 -13.72 14.49
CA ARG A 153 11.47 -14.33 15.29
C ARG A 153 10.13 -14.32 14.53
N LEU A 154 9.46 -15.47 14.45
CA LEU A 154 8.17 -15.68 13.77
C LEU A 154 8.15 -15.49 12.24
N LEU A 155 9.31 -15.25 11.61
CA LEU A 155 9.41 -15.09 10.15
C LEU A 155 10.34 -16.12 9.51
N GLU A 156 11.22 -16.73 10.31
CA GLU A 156 12.13 -17.75 9.85
C GLU A 156 11.43 -19.10 9.67
N VAL A 157 11.81 -19.81 8.61
CA VAL A 157 11.25 -21.11 8.22
C VAL A 157 12.36 -22.13 7.99
N ASP A 158 12.07 -23.40 8.20
CA ASP A 158 13.01 -24.50 8.01
C ASP A 158 13.44 -24.67 6.55
N ASN A 159 12.47 -24.71 5.63
CA ASN A 159 12.67 -24.83 4.20
C ASN A 159 12.20 -23.55 3.50
N ARG A 160 13.15 -22.78 2.98
CA ARG A 160 12.88 -21.53 2.24
C ARG A 160 12.62 -21.83 0.76
N ILE A 161 11.71 -21.07 0.16
CA ILE A 161 11.49 -21.08 -1.30
C ILE A 161 12.71 -20.49 -1.99
N ILE A 162 13.14 -21.11 -3.09
CA ILE A 162 14.26 -20.65 -3.91
C ILE A 162 13.73 -20.35 -5.30
N LEU A 163 13.88 -19.12 -5.75
CA LEU A 163 13.37 -18.65 -7.03
C LEU A 163 14.48 -17.98 -7.85
N PRO A 164 14.50 -18.15 -9.19
CA PRO A 164 15.40 -17.42 -10.05
C PRO A 164 15.06 -15.91 -10.06
N SER A 165 16.10 -15.08 -10.01
CA SER A 165 15.92 -13.62 -10.10
C SER A 165 15.73 -13.18 -11.57
N ARG A 166 14.99 -12.08 -11.78
CA ARG A 166 14.79 -11.44 -13.10
C ARG A 166 14.09 -12.32 -14.15
N THR A 167 13.18 -13.17 -13.70
CA THR A 167 12.33 -14.00 -14.57
C THR A 167 10.89 -13.94 -14.10
N HIS A 168 9.93 -14.11 -15.01
CA HIS A 168 8.51 -14.19 -14.67
C HIS A 168 8.20 -15.52 -13.99
N ILE A 169 7.56 -15.47 -12.83
CA ILE A 169 7.20 -16.65 -12.03
C ILE A 169 5.70 -16.59 -11.82
N ARG A 170 5.02 -17.70 -12.12
CA ARG A 170 3.62 -17.91 -11.76
C ARG A 170 3.58 -18.65 -10.43
N VAL A 171 2.80 -18.13 -9.49
CA VAL A 171 2.60 -18.71 -8.15
C VAL A 171 1.15 -19.15 -7.99
#